data_AF-A0A8J8MDE7-F1
#
_entry.id   AF-A0A8J8MDE7-F1
#
_cell.length_a   1.000
_cell.length_b   1.000
_cell.length_c   1.000
_cell.angle_alpha   90.00
_cell.angle_beta   90.00
_cell.angle_gamma   90.00
#
_symmetry.space_group_name_H-M   'P 1'
#
loop_
_entity.id
_entity.type
_entity.pdbx_description
1 polymer ?
#
loop_
_entity_poly.entity_id
_entity_poly.type
_entity_poly.pdbx_seq_one_letter_code
_entity_poly.pdbx_strand_id
1 'polypeptide(L)' 'MINKIILRTTSNLSFCGEIVTNNLLNEKGALLKTSPKSDIKIWCPIDEIKTIIYPDGKKVEGEDIKHELRL' A
#
# COMPACT_ATOMS: atom_id res chain seq x y z
N MET A 1 3.14 -12.48 12.90
CA MET A 1 2.13 -11.42 13.10
C MET A 1 1.85 -10.85 11.73
N ILE A 2 0.59 -10.73 11.32
CA ILE A 2 0.22 -10.31 9.96
C ILE A 2 0.28 -8.77 9.91
N ASN A 3 1.30 -8.20 9.29
CA ASN A 3 1.48 -6.74 9.13
C ASN A 3 0.58 -6.21 8.01
N LYS A 4 -0.75 -6.28 8.21
CA LYS A 4 -1.71 -5.66 7.30
C LYS A 4 -1.76 -4.16 7.52
N ILE A 5 -1.71 -3.42 6.44
CA ILE A 5 -2.02 -1.99 6.42
C ILE A 5 -3.38 -1.76 5.76
N ILE A 6 -3.93 -0.57 5.96
CA ILE A 6 -4.98 -0.02 5.11
C ILE A 6 -4.34 1.01 4.20
N LEU A 7 -4.45 0.81 2.89
CA LEU A 7 -4.10 1.81 1.89
C LEU A 7 -5.39 2.54 1.49
N ARG A 8 -5.42 3.86 1.66
CA ARG A 8 -6.50 4.71 1.19
C ARG A 8 -6.06 5.52 -0.02
N THR A 9 -6.88 5.52 -1.07
CA THR A 9 -6.60 6.28 -2.29
C THR A 9 -7.12 7.71 -2.22
N THR A 10 -6.63 8.56 -3.13
CA THR A 10 -7.15 9.92 -3.36
C THR A 10 -8.64 9.91 -3.72
N SER A 11 -9.08 8.88 -4.47
CA SER A 11 -10.47 8.61 -4.84
C SER A 11 -11.34 8.01 -3.70
N ASN A 12 -10.86 8.01 -2.45
CA ASN A 12 -11.56 7.49 -1.26
C ASN A 12 -11.87 5.98 -1.26
N LEU A 13 -11.21 5.19 -2.10
CA LEU A 13 -11.23 3.72 -1.97
C LEU A 13 -10.23 3.28 -0.91
N SER A 14 -10.53 2.20 -0.21
CA SER A 14 -9.64 1.65 0.82
C SER A 14 -9.42 0.17 0.60
N PHE A 15 -8.16 -0.26 0.68
CA PHE A 15 -7.74 -1.64 0.52
C PHE A 15 -6.97 -2.08 1.76
N CYS A 16 -7.20 -3.32 2.21
CA CYS A 16 -6.49 -3.91 3.33
C CYS A 16 -5.61 -5.07 2.83
N GLY A 17 -4.35 -5.08 3.24
CA GLY A 17 -3.41 -6.10 2.79
C GLY A 17 -1.99 -5.87 3.30
N GLU A 18 -1.10 -6.77 2.93
CA GLU A 18 0.33 -6.66 3.20
C GLU A 18 1.02 -6.03 2.00
N ILE A 19 1.89 -5.04 2.23
CA ILE A 19 2.78 -4.54 1.18
C ILE A 19 3.76 -5.65 0.85
N VAL A 20 3.84 -6.01 -0.43
CA VAL A 20 4.78 -6.99 -0.96
C VAL A 20 5.69 -6.33 -1.99
N THR A 21 6.87 -6.93 -2.20
CA THR A 21 7.83 -6.44 -3.18
C THR A 21 7.20 -6.31 -4.56
N ASN A 22 7.34 -5.13 -5.15
CA ASN A 22 6.85 -4.84 -6.47
C ASN A 22 7.90 -5.24 -7.52
N ASN A 23 7.61 -6.23 -8.36
CA ASN A 23 8.45 -6.60 -9.50
C ASN A 23 7.93 -5.98 -10.82
N LEU A 24 6.98 -5.03 -10.75
CA LEU A 24 6.54 -4.29 -11.93
C LEU A 24 7.66 -3.33 -12.34
N LEU A 25 8.22 -3.56 -13.53
CA LEU A 25 9.31 -2.75 -14.08
C LEU A 25 8.86 -1.29 -14.23
N ASN A 26 9.68 -0.37 -13.74
CA ASN A 26 9.57 1.10 -13.92
C ASN A 26 8.35 1.81 -13.29
N GLU A 27 7.53 1.13 -12.49
CA GLU A 27 6.31 1.72 -11.90
C GLU A 27 6.46 2.01 -10.40
N LYS A 28 6.32 3.28 -10.00
CA LYS A 28 6.33 3.70 -8.59
C LYS A 28 4.95 3.48 -7.97
N GLY A 29 4.88 2.65 -6.93
CA GLY A 29 3.64 2.41 -6.22
C GLY A 29 3.73 1.28 -5.20
N ALA A 30 2.60 0.95 -4.61
CA ALA A 30 2.47 -0.13 -3.64
C ALA A 30 1.75 -1.33 -4.27
N LEU A 31 2.29 -2.52 -4.05
CA LEU A 31 1.62 -3.77 -4.37
C LEU A 31 1.11 -4.42 -3.07
N LEU A 32 -0.20 -4.59 -2.95
CA LEU A 32 -0.83 -5.17 -1.77
C LEU A 32 -1.31 -6.60 -2.04
N LYS A 33 -0.92 -7.52 -1.16
CA LYS A 33 -1.53 -8.86 -1.09
C LYS A 33 -2.66 -8.84 -0.06
N THR A 34 -3.90 -9.02 -0.52
CA THR A 34 -5.10 -8.87 0.32
C THR A 34 -5.33 -10.07 1.25
N SER A 35 -4.94 -11.26 0.80
CA SER A 35 -5.07 -12.51 1.54
C SER A 35 -3.88 -13.44 1.26
N PRO A 36 -3.34 -14.15 2.27
CA PRO A 36 -2.26 -15.12 2.06
C PRO A 36 -2.70 -16.31 1.19
N LYS A 37 -3.99 -16.64 1.18
CA LYS A 37 -4.58 -17.78 0.46
C LYS A 37 -5.01 -17.45 -0.98
N SER A 38 -4.84 -16.20 -1.41
CA SER A 38 -5.24 -15.74 -2.73
C SER A 38 -4.02 -15.24 -3.50
N ASP A 39 -4.03 -15.47 -4.80
CA ASP A 39 -3.05 -14.90 -5.73
C ASP A 39 -3.43 -13.49 -6.19
N ILE A 40 -4.55 -12.96 -5.71
CA ILE A 40 -4.98 -11.59 -5.99
C ILE A 40 -4.03 -10.60 -5.30
N LYS A 41 -3.47 -9.70 -6.10
CA LYS A 41 -2.70 -8.54 -5.65
C LYS A 41 -3.32 -7.29 -6.26
N ILE A 42 -3.27 -6.20 -5.50
CA ILE A 42 -3.76 -4.89 -5.93
C ILE A 42 -2.55 -3.98 -6.05
N TRP A 43 -2.30 -3.48 -7.25
CA TRP A 43 -1.31 -2.44 -7.45
C TRP A 43 -1.97 -1.07 -7.35
N CYS A 44 -1.34 -0.16 -6.61
CA CYS A 44 -1.78 1.23 -6.47
C CYS A 44 -0.60 2.15 -6.84
N PRO A 45 -0.76 3.01 -7.87
CA PRO A 45 0.25 4.01 -8.24
C PRO A 45 0.52 4.95 -7.07
N ILE A 46 1.77 5.39 -6.89
CA ILE A 46 2.17 6.27 -5.78
C ILE A 46 1.31 7.54 -5.68
N ASP A 47 0.99 8.15 -6.83
CA ASP A 47 0.23 9.39 -6.90
C ASP A 47 -1.26 9.21 -6.55
N GLU A 48 -1.75 7.97 -6.54
CA GLU A 48 -3.11 7.62 -6.11
C GLU A 48 -3.17 7.28 -4.61
N ILE A 49 -2.04 7.11 -3.93
CA ILE A 49 -2.00 6.79 -2.50
C ILE A 49 -2.17 8.08 -1.70
N LYS A 50 -3.26 8.19 -0.94
CA LYS A 50 -3.51 9.31 -0.04
C LYS A 50 -2.92 9.08 1.35
N THR A 51 -3.13 7.89 1.89
CA THR A 51 -2.74 7.54 3.26
C THR A 51 -2.44 6.05 3.37
N ILE A 52 -1.39 5.70 4.12
CA ILE A 52 -1.16 4.35 4.65
C ILE A 52 -1.47 4.37 6.15
N ILE A 53 -2.33 3.46 6.61
CA ILE A 53 -2.72 3.32 8.02
C ILE A 53 -2.24 1.97 8.54
N TYR A 54 -1.42 2.01 9.59
CA TYR A 54 -0.84 0.84 10.25
C TYR A 54 -1.78 0.25 11.31
N PRO A 55 -1.56 -1.00 11.76
CA PRO A 55 -2.37 -1.64 12.81
C PRO A 55 -2.44 -0.87 14.13
N ASP A 56 -1.39 -0.11 14.45
CA ASP A 56 -1.31 0.75 15.63
C ASP A 56 -2.05 2.09 15.46
N GLY A 57 -2.66 2.31 14.31
CA GLY A 57 -3.36 3.55 13.96
C GLY A 57 -2.43 4.66 13.45
N LYS A 58 -1.12 4.43 13.37
CA LYS A 58 -0.19 5.39 12.74
C LYS A 58 -0.59 5.61 11.29
N LYS A 59 -0.60 6.87 10.87
CA LYS A 59 -0.90 7.28 9.49
C LYS A 59 0.36 7.86 8.85
N VAL A 60 0.58 7.51 7.58
CA VAL A 60 1.64 8.06 6.73
C VAL A 60 0.97 8.68 5.51
N GLU A 61 1.26 9.95 5.23
CA GLU A 61 0.60 10.77 4.20
C GLU A 61 1.61 11.64 3.47
N GLY A 62 1.28 12.10 2.26
CA GLY A 62 2.12 13.02 1.50
C GLY A 62 3.48 12.43 1.11
N GLU A 63 4.54 13.26 1.18
CA GLU A 63 5.90 12.87 0.77
C GLU A 63 6.46 11.71 1.60
N ASP A 64 6.01 11.53 2.85
CA ASP A 64 6.46 10.44 3.72
C ASP A 64 6.08 9.05 3.16
N ILE A 65 5.07 8.97 2.29
CA ILE A 65 4.69 7.71 1.63
C ILE A 65 5.83 7.18 0.75
N LYS A 66 6.58 8.05 0.07
CA LYS A 66 7.69 7.64 -0.80
C LYS A 66 8.82 7.02 0.02
N HIS A 67 9.14 7.64 1.15
CA HIS A 67 10.13 7.11 2.10
C HIS A 67 9.71 5.75 2.66
N GLU A 68 8.45 5.61 3.05
CA GLU A 68 7.91 4.38 3.64
C GLU A 68 7.89 3.22 2.63
N LEU A 69 7.55 3.50 1.37
CA LEU A 69 7.56 2.51 0.29
C LEU A 69 8.95 2.27 -0.30
N ARG A 70 9.99 2.97 0.17
CA ARG A 70 11.38 2.91 -0.33
C ARG A 70 11.48 3.21 -1.83
N LEU A 71 10.73 4.21 -2.31
CA LEU A 71 10.61 4.65 -3.72
C LEU A 71 11.32 5.97 -4.02
#